data_AF-A0A6I4M2U0-F1
#
_entry.id   AF-A0A6I4M2U0-F1
#
_cell.length_a   1.000
_cell.length_b   1.000
_cell.length_c   1.000
_cell.angle_alpha   90.00
_cell.angle_beta   90.00
_cell.angle_gamma   90.00
#
_symmetry.space_group_name_H-M   'P 1'
#
loop_
_entity.id
_entity.type
_entity.pdbx_description
1 polymer ?
#
loop_
_entity_poly.entity_id
_entity_poly.type
_entity_poly.pdbx_seq_one_letter_code
_entity_poly.pdbx_strand_id
1 'polypeptide(L)' 'MDAVPWTGPQWEDPALTRLARQLRDAHRAVAPLPPQTRQRLIRHLLAITDLAKRDAELAARRLEAFLADFHGAPDVR' A
#
# COMPACT_ATOMS: atom_id res chain seq x y z
N MET A 1 3.37 -45.81 -7.60
CA MET A 1 2.49 -44.92 -6.80
C MET A 1 2.91 -43.51 -7.15
N ASP A 2 2.20 -42.88 -8.08
CA ASP A 2 2.42 -41.48 -8.44
C ASP A 2 2.05 -40.58 -7.27
N ALA A 3 3.06 -39.94 -6.69
CA ALA A 3 2.84 -38.87 -5.72
C ALA A 3 2.31 -37.67 -6.51
N VAL A 4 1.00 -37.42 -6.41
CA VAL A 4 0.40 -36.20 -6.94
C VAL A 4 1.15 -35.02 -6.31
N PRO A 5 1.79 -34.14 -7.09
CA PRO A 5 2.49 -33.00 -6.53
C PRO A 5 1.47 -32.14 -5.80
N TRP A 6 1.67 -31.97 -4.50
CA TRP A 6 0.86 -31.08 -3.68
C TRP A 6 0.95 -29.67 -4.28
N THR A 7 -0.09 -29.25 -4.99
CA THR A 7 -0.32 -27.86 -5.36
C THR A 7 -0.82 -27.17 -4.11
N GLY A 8 0.14 -26.82 -3.25
CA GLY A 8 -0.13 -26.00 -2.07
C GLY A 8 -0.91 -24.77 -2.47
N PRO A 9 -1.66 -24.22 -1.53
CA PRO A 9 -2.78 -23.42 -1.94
C PRO A 9 -2.24 -22.02 -2.35
N GLN A 10 -2.83 -21.41 -3.40
CA GLN A 10 -2.24 -20.33 -4.20
C GLN A 10 -2.22 -18.98 -3.44
N TRP A 11 -1.35 -18.83 -2.43
CA TRP A 11 -1.40 -17.70 -1.48
C TRP A 11 -0.82 -16.41 -2.06
N GLU A 12 -0.29 -16.44 -3.27
CA GLU A 12 0.26 -15.26 -3.94
C GLU A 12 -0.81 -14.63 -4.84
N ASP A 13 -1.67 -13.81 -4.24
CA ASP A 13 -2.45 -12.84 -5.01
C ASP A 13 -1.49 -11.74 -5.51
N PRO A 14 -1.21 -11.66 -6.83
CA PRO A 14 -0.25 -10.71 -7.37
C PRO A 14 -0.70 -9.26 -7.18
N ALA A 15 -2.01 -9.00 -7.06
CA ALA A 15 -2.54 -7.67 -6.78
C ALA A 15 -2.24 -7.27 -5.33
N LEU A 16 -2.42 -8.17 -4.37
CA LEU A 16 -2.03 -7.93 -2.97
C LEU A 16 -0.51 -7.74 -2.83
N THR A 17 0.30 -8.53 -3.53
CA THR A 17 1.77 -8.37 -3.54
C THR A 17 2.19 -7.03 -4.14
N ARG A 18 1.52 -6.56 -5.19
CA ARG A 18 1.76 -5.22 -5.75
C ARG A 18 1.35 -4.13 -4.75
N LEU A 19 0.17 -4.24 -4.15
CA LEU A 19 -0.35 -3.27 -3.17
C LEU A 19 0.59 -3.15 -1.96
N ALA A 20 1.07 -4.27 -1.42
CA ALA A 20 2.00 -4.29 -0.29
C ALA A 20 3.32 -3.58 -0.62
N ARG A 21 3.85 -3.78 -1.83
CA ARG A 21 5.06 -3.07 -2.30
C ARG A 21 4.82 -1.57 -2.37
N GLN A 22 3.72 -1.14 -3.01
CA GLN A 22 3.39 0.28 -3.13
C GLN A 22 3.18 0.95 -1.76
N LEU A 23 2.51 0.29 -0.81
CA LEU A 23 2.35 0.79 0.56
C LEU A 23 3.71 0.99 1.25
N ARG A 24 4.62 0.02 1.10
CA ARG A 24 5.98 0.11 1.68
C ARG A 24 6.75 1.29 1.10
N ASP A 25 6.67 1.49 -0.22
CA ASP A 25 7.36 2.59 -0.88
C ASP A 25 6.76 3.95 -0.51
N ALA A 26 5.44 4.05 -0.39
CA ALA A 26 4.77 5.24 0.13
C ALA A 26 5.21 5.56 1.57
N HIS A 27 5.27 4.56 2.45
CA HIS A 27 5.78 4.72 3.82
C HIS A 27 7.23 5.22 3.84
N ARG A 28 8.10 4.72 2.95
CA ARG A 28 9.49 5.18 2.82
C ARG A 28 9.58 6.62 2.34
N ALA A 29 8.76 7.01 1.37
CA ALA A 29 8.74 8.38 0.84
C ALA A 29 8.24 9.40 1.89
N VAL A 30 7.34 8.98 2.79
CA VAL A 30 6.80 9.83 3.86
C VAL A 30 7.75 9.94 5.06
N ALA A 31 8.61 8.96 5.30
CA ALA A 31 9.53 8.93 6.46
C ALA A 31 10.42 10.19 6.65
N PRO A 32 11.04 10.78 5.60
CA PRO A 32 11.90 11.96 5.75
C PRO A 32 11.17 13.28 5.99
N LEU A 33 9.82 13.32 5.89
CA LEU A 33 9.06 14.57 5.99
C LEU A 33 9.02 15.13 7.42
N PRO A 34 8.72 16.44 7.57
CA PRO A 34 8.56 17.07 8.88
C PRO A 34 7.50 16.35 9.74
N PRO A 35 7.67 16.30 11.07
CA PRO A 35 6.87 15.45 11.96
C PRO A 35 5.35 15.65 11.82
N GLN A 36 4.89 16.89 11.69
CA GLN A 36 3.47 17.23 11.60
C GLN A 36 2.84 16.69 10.30
N THR A 37 3.50 16.92 9.16
CA THR A 37 3.10 16.40 7.84
C THR A 37 3.18 14.87 7.82
N ARG A 38 4.30 14.31 8.30
CA ARG A 38 4.53 12.87 8.38
C ARG A 38 3.45 12.16 9.19
N GLN A 39 3.08 12.68 10.36
CA GLN A 39 2.06 12.05 11.21
C GLN A 39 0.68 12.02 10.54
N ARG A 40 0.31 13.06 9.79
CA ARG A 40 -0.94 13.06 9.02
C ARG A 40 -0.91 12.00 7.91
N LEU A 41 0.17 11.92 7.16
CA LEU A 41 0.31 10.98 6.03
C LEU A 41 0.43 9.52 6.50
N ILE A 42 1.17 9.24 7.58
CA ILE A 42 1.25 7.89 8.16
C ILE A 42 -0.13 7.40 8.61
N ARG A 43 -0.95 8.26 9.25
CA ARG A 43 -2.31 7.88 9.63
C ARG A 43 -3.18 7.52 8.42
N HIS A 44 -3.02 8.24 7.30
CA HIS A 44 -3.72 7.92 6.06
C HIS A 44 -3.27 6.55 5.51
N LEU A 45 -1.96 6.31 5.43
CA LEU A 45 -1.42 5.02 4.97
C LEU A 45 -1.85 3.84 5.85
N LEU A 46 -1.96 4.03 7.17
CA LEU A 46 -2.49 3.01 8.08
C LEU A 46 -3.96 2.68 7.80
N ALA A 47 -4.78 3.69 7.50
CA ALA A 47 -6.18 3.46 7.13
C ALA A 47 -6.31 2.69 5.80
N ILE A 48 -5.46 2.98 4.81
CA ILE A 48 -5.41 2.23 3.55
C ILE A 48 -4.94 0.80 3.79
N THR A 49 -3.95 0.59 4.64
CA THR A 49 -3.45 -0.74 5.01
C THR A 49 -4.51 -1.56 5.73
N ASP A 50 -5.33 -0.95 6.60
CA ASP A 50 -6.43 -1.67 7.23
C ASP A 50 -7.52 -2.05 6.22
N LEU A 51 -7.86 -1.13 5.32
CA LEU A 51 -8.81 -1.40 4.24
C LEU A 51 -8.35 -2.56 3.34
N ALA A 52 -7.06 -2.63 3.03
CA ALA A 52 -6.48 -3.68 2.19
C ALA A 52 -6.74 -5.10 2.72
N LYS A 53 -6.92 -5.26 4.04
CA LYS A 53 -7.23 -6.55 4.67
C LYS A 53 -8.65 -7.03 4.37
N ARG A 54 -9.55 -6.13 3.96
CA ARG A 54 -10.98 -6.40 3.74
C ARG A 54 -11.40 -6.19 2.29
N ASP A 55 -10.77 -5.24 1.61
CA ASP A 55 -11.03 -4.88 0.22
C ASP A 55 -9.73 -4.34 -0.42
N ALA A 56 -9.02 -5.24 -1.10
CA ALA A 56 -7.74 -4.95 -1.73
C ALA A 56 -7.87 -4.00 -2.93
N GLU A 57 -8.96 -4.11 -3.70
CA GLU A 57 -9.15 -3.32 -4.91
C GLU A 57 -9.47 -1.86 -4.56
N LEU A 58 -10.35 -1.64 -3.58
CA LEU A 58 -10.64 -0.30 -3.10
C LEU A 58 -9.43 0.33 -2.39
N ALA A 59 -8.64 -0.46 -1.66
CA ALA A 59 -7.39 0.01 -1.07
C ALA A 59 -6.37 0.44 -2.13
N ALA A 60 -6.25 -0.30 -3.24
CA ALA A 60 -5.39 0.08 -4.36
C ALA A 60 -5.81 1.43 -4.95
N ARG A 61 -7.10 1.61 -5.26
CA ARG A 61 -7.62 2.89 -5.80
C ARG A 61 -7.37 4.06 -4.84
N ARG A 62 -7.54 3.85 -3.53
CA ARG A 62 -7.24 4.86 -2.52
C ARG A 62 -5.75 5.18 -2.42
N LEU A 63 -4.90 4.18 -2.55
CA LEU A 63 -3.45 4.38 -2.59
C LEU A 63 -3.03 5.17 -3.83
N GLU A 64 -3.61 4.87 -4.99
CA GLU A 64 -3.36 5.64 -6.21
C GLU A 64 -3.76 7.12 -6.04
N ALA A 65 -4.95 7.39 -5.48
CA ALA A 65 -5.38 8.75 -5.19
C ALA A 65 -4.47 9.46 -4.17
N PHE A 66 -4.05 8.74 -3.11
CA PHE A 66 -3.08 9.25 -2.13
C PHE A 66 -1.76 9.62 -2.79
N LEU A 67 -1.22 8.75 -3.65
CA LEU A 67 0.05 8.99 -4.33
C LEU A 67 -0.06 10.15 -5.33
N ALA A 68 -1.18 10.27 -6.03
CA ALA A 68 -1.45 11.39 -6.92
C ALA A 68 -1.46 12.74 -6.18
N ASP A 69 -2.11 12.80 -5.00
CA ASP A 69 -2.09 13.99 -4.13
C ASP A 69 -0.68 14.25 -3.56
N PHE A 70 0.00 13.19 -3.13
CA PHE A 70 1.33 13.26 -2.54
C PHE A 70 2.40 13.76 -3.51
N HIS A 71 2.35 13.33 -4.78
CA HIS A 71 3.25 13.79 -5.84
C HIS A 71 2.77 15.08 -6.52
N GLY A 72 1.46 15.31 -6.53
CA GLY A 72 0.82 16.45 -7.18
C GLY A 72 0.76 17.71 -6.31
N ALA A 73 1.04 17.63 -5.01
CA ALA A 73 1.23 18.79 -4.17
C ALA A 73 2.48 19.55 -4.65
N PRO A 74 2.35 20.73 -5.31
CA PRO A 74 3.51 21.57 -5.55
C PRO A 74 4.12 21.91 -4.19
N ASP A 75 5.44 21.93 -4.15
CA ASP A 75 6.24 22.45 -3.05
C ASP A 75 5.74 23.86 -2.68
N VAL A 76 4.80 23.92 -1.75
CA VAL A 76 4.42 25.15 -1.06
C VAL A 76 5.09 25.04 0.30
N ARG A 77 6.38 25.37 0.36
CA ARG A 77 6.86 26.60 1.01
C ARG A 77 8.38 26.58 1.20
#